data_AF-A0A340Y7F9-F1
#
_entry.id   AF-A0A340Y7F9-F1
#
_cell.length_a   1.000
_cell.length_b   1.000
_cell.length_c   1.000
_cell.angle_alpha   90.00
_cell.angle_beta   90.00
_cell.angle_gamma   90.00
#
_symmetry.space_group_name_H-M   'P 1'
#
loop_
_entity.id
_entity.type
_entity.pdbx_description
1 polymer ?
#
loop_
_entity_poly.entity_id
_entity_poly.type
_entity_poly.pdbx_seq_one_letter_code
_entity_poly.pdbx_strand_id
1 'polypeptide(L)'
;MALFAVFQTTFLLALLSLRTYESEVLSEPLSLTPELLKVSVNSTHQCLHLQWTVHSLAYHQELKMVFQIQISRFKTSNVIWVENYSTTVKRNQVLHWSWESKLPLECAAHFIRMRSMVDDARIPKPGFWSNWSSWEEADAQNLLGHDPLFVFPKDKLVEEGSNVTICYVSRIHQDNISCYLEGVQIYGEQLDRSVSAFELKNVSFVRKKGTNVFCKVDQGGVLGGIVLFVSKVLEEPKDFSCETQDLKTLTCTWDPGSDTGLTKQPSQSYTLFESFSGKKTLCKHRNWCNWQVAQDSQETYNFTLLAENYLRKRSVSILFNLTQRGET
;
A
#
# COMPACT_ATOMS: atom_id res chain seq x y z
N MET A 1 68.31 17.63 -45.02
CA MET A 1 67.74 16.74 -43.99
C MET A 1 67.03 17.48 -42.84
N ALA A 2 66.74 18.79 -42.93
CA ALA A 2 66.03 19.51 -41.86
C ALA A 2 64.52 19.71 -42.10
N LEU A 3 64.03 19.58 -43.35
CA LEU A 3 62.62 19.83 -43.69
C LEU A 3 61.66 18.66 -43.38
N PHE A 4 62.15 17.42 -43.38
CA PHE A 4 61.32 16.24 -43.08
C PHE A 4 61.06 16.05 -41.57
N ALA A 5 61.99 16.49 -40.71
CA ALA A 5 61.84 16.37 -39.26
C ALA A 5 60.78 17.34 -38.69
N VAL A 6 60.63 18.53 -39.30
CA VAL A 6 59.64 19.53 -38.88
C VAL A 6 58.22 19.11 -39.26
N PHE A 7 58.05 18.43 -40.40
CA PHE A 7 56.72 17.97 -40.84
C PHE A 7 56.19 16.80 -39.99
N GLN A 8 57.06 15.92 -39.48
CA GLN A 8 56.62 14.84 -38.59
C GLN A 8 56.26 15.34 -37.18
N THR A 9 56.98 16.32 -36.64
CA THR A 9 56.67 16.89 -35.33
C THR A 9 55.40 17.74 -35.36
N THR A 10 55.15 18.50 -36.42
CA THR A 10 53.89 19.27 -36.57
C THR A 10 52.69 18.35 -36.77
N PHE A 11 52.82 17.23 -37.49
CA PHE A 11 51.74 16.27 -37.68
C PHE A 11 51.42 15.48 -36.40
N LEU A 12 52.43 15.11 -35.61
CA LEU A 12 52.24 14.48 -34.30
C LEU A 12 51.60 15.43 -33.27
N LEU A 13 52.00 16.71 -33.25
CA LEU A 13 51.38 17.73 -32.41
C LEU A 13 49.93 18.02 -32.84
N ALA A 14 49.65 18.04 -34.14
CA ALA A 14 48.29 18.17 -34.66
C ALA A 14 47.42 16.95 -34.28
N LEU A 15 47.93 15.73 -34.42
CA LEU A 15 47.23 14.51 -33.99
C LEU A 15 47.03 14.41 -32.48
N LEU A 16 48.00 14.87 -31.68
CA LEU A 16 47.86 14.98 -30.23
C LEU A 16 46.81 16.04 -29.85
N SER A 17 46.79 17.18 -30.54
CA SER A 17 45.75 18.21 -30.34
C SER A 17 44.36 17.75 -30.77
N LEU A 18 44.26 16.93 -31.82
CA LEU A 18 42.99 16.35 -32.28
C LEU A 18 42.50 15.25 -31.33
N ARG A 19 43.40 14.44 -30.77
CA ARG A 19 43.07 13.46 -29.72
C ARG A 19 42.65 14.12 -28.40
N THR A 20 43.25 15.25 -28.03
CA THR A 20 42.83 16.01 -26.85
C THR A 20 41.52 16.75 -27.10
N TYR A 21 41.24 17.17 -28.33
CA TYR A 21 39.96 17.79 -28.69
C TYR A 21 38.80 16.78 -28.77
N GLU A 22 39.06 15.53 -29.18
CA GLU A 22 38.05 14.45 -29.15
C GLU A 22 37.77 13.88 -27.74
N SER A 23 38.62 14.13 -26.74
CA SER A 23 38.39 13.67 -25.35
C SER A 23 37.72 14.70 -24.43
N GLU A 24 37.47 15.92 -24.90
CA GLU A 24 36.87 17.00 -24.08
C GLU A 24 35.45 17.40 -24.50
N VAL A 25 34.73 16.54 -25.22
CA VAL A 25 33.26 16.55 -25.16
C VAL A 25 32.83 15.52 -24.13
N LEU A 26 33.17 15.81 -22.87
CA LEU A 26 32.51 15.17 -21.74
C LEU A 26 31.06 15.66 -21.81
N SER A 27 30.20 14.91 -22.51
CA SER A 27 28.77 15.16 -22.50
C SER A 27 28.38 15.31 -21.03
N GLU A 28 27.93 16.52 -20.65
CA GLU A 28 27.40 16.79 -19.33
C GLU A 28 26.48 15.60 -18.98
N PRO A 29 26.71 14.90 -17.86
CA PRO A 29 25.96 13.70 -17.55
C PRO A 29 24.49 14.08 -17.58
N LEU A 30 23.74 13.44 -18.49
CA LEU A 30 22.33 13.70 -18.73
C LEU A 30 21.63 13.77 -17.36
N SER A 31 21.24 14.98 -16.94
CA SER A 31 20.62 15.15 -15.63
C SER A 31 19.24 14.53 -15.70
N LEU A 32 19.16 13.26 -15.29
CA LEU A 32 17.94 12.47 -15.21
C LEU A 32 17.28 12.63 -13.84
N THR A 33 17.54 13.76 -13.18
CA THR A 33 16.94 14.08 -11.89
C THR A 33 15.41 14.07 -12.05
N PRO A 34 14.70 13.22 -11.30
CA PRO A 34 13.25 13.16 -11.36
C PRO A 34 12.64 14.47 -10.88
N GLU A 35 11.63 14.95 -11.60
CA GLU A 35 10.81 16.08 -11.18
C GLU A 35 9.57 15.54 -10.47
N LEU A 36 9.49 15.77 -9.16
CA LEU A 36 8.36 15.33 -8.34
C LEU A 36 7.18 16.29 -8.60
N LEU A 37 6.14 15.80 -9.28
CA LEU A 37 5.00 16.60 -9.70
C LEU A 37 3.98 16.78 -8.59
N LYS A 38 3.74 15.71 -7.83
CA LYS A 38 2.70 15.71 -6.80
C LYS A 38 2.98 14.69 -5.71
N VAL A 39 2.86 15.13 -4.46
CA VAL A 39 2.67 14.26 -3.31
C VAL A 39 1.28 14.50 -2.76
N SER A 40 0.49 13.44 -2.62
CA SER A 40 -0.84 13.51 -2.04
C SER A 40 -1.02 12.54 -0.91
N VAL A 41 -1.67 13.01 0.15
CA VAL A 41 -2.00 12.22 1.33
C VAL A 41 -3.36 11.55 1.12
N ASN A 42 -3.42 10.24 1.35
CA ASN A 42 -4.66 9.48 1.45
C ASN A 42 -4.86 9.03 2.91
N SER A 43 -5.49 9.89 3.70
CA SER A 43 -5.82 9.64 5.11
C SER A 43 -6.66 8.40 5.35
N THR A 44 -7.57 8.07 4.44
CA THR A 44 -8.46 6.90 4.61
C THR A 44 -7.66 5.60 4.59
N HIS A 45 -6.69 5.50 3.68
CA HIS A 45 -5.83 4.32 3.55
C HIS A 45 -4.50 4.46 4.29
N GLN A 46 -4.21 5.63 4.86
CA GLN A 46 -2.94 5.95 5.51
C GLN A 46 -1.74 5.77 4.56
N CYS A 47 -1.92 6.19 3.30
CA CYS A 47 -0.93 6.07 2.24
C CYS A 47 -0.53 7.43 1.65
N LEU A 48 0.75 7.59 1.31
CA LEU A 48 1.24 8.67 0.46
C LEU A 48 1.26 8.19 -0.99
N HIS A 49 0.73 9.01 -1.90
CA HIS A 49 0.81 8.78 -3.34
C HIS A 49 1.74 9.80 -3.98
N LEU A 50 2.72 9.31 -4.72
CA LEU A 50 3.74 10.11 -5.41
C LEU A 50 3.50 10.03 -6.91
N GLN A 51 3.68 11.17 -7.58
CA GLN A 51 3.68 11.28 -9.03
C GLN A 51 4.89 12.08 -9.49
N TRP A 52 5.69 11.54 -10.41
CA TRP A 52 6.88 12.22 -10.91
C TRP A 52 7.12 11.91 -12.40
N THR A 53 7.95 12.74 -13.02
CA THR A 53 8.36 12.62 -14.42
C THR A 53 9.87 12.73 -14.58
N VAL A 54 10.38 12.26 -15.72
CA VAL A 54 11.77 12.42 -16.13
C VAL A 54 11.77 13.06 -17.52
N HIS A 55 12.25 14.30 -17.62
CA HIS A 55 12.12 15.11 -18.84
C HIS A 55 13.25 14.88 -19.85
N SER A 56 14.43 14.47 -19.38
CA SER A 56 15.66 14.43 -20.18
C SER A 56 15.82 13.19 -21.08
N LEU A 57 14.74 12.46 -21.41
CA LEU A 57 14.81 11.27 -22.27
C LEU A 57 14.67 11.61 -23.76
N ALA A 58 15.51 11.02 -24.62
CA ALA A 58 15.42 11.23 -26.06
C ALA A 58 14.13 10.63 -26.66
N TYR A 59 13.74 11.13 -27.85
CA TYR A 59 12.54 10.67 -28.53
C TYR A 59 12.62 9.16 -28.87
N HIS A 60 11.56 8.40 -28.58
CA HIS A 60 11.50 6.93 -28.65
C HIS A 60 12.47 6.15 -27.74
N GLN A 61 13.20 6.82 -26.86
CA GLN A 61 14.04 6.14 -25.89
C GLN A 61 13.20 5.68 -24.70
N GLU A 62 13.27 4.39 -24.41
CA GLU A 62 12.80 3.80 -23.16
C GLU A 62 14.03 3.35 -22.41
N LEU A 63 14.15 3.66 -21.11
CA LEU A 63 15.29 3.24 -20.28
C LEU A 63 14.79 2.53 -19.04
N LYS A 64 15.47 1.45 -18.66
CA LYS A 64 15.35 0.91 -17.31
C LYS A 64 16.04 1.84 -16.32
N MET A 65 15.30 2.30 -15.33
CA MET A 65 15.80 3.22 -14.31
C MET A 65 15.45 2.72 -12.92
N VAL A 66 16.31 3.05 -11.97
CA VAL A 66 16.12 2.83 -10.53
C VAL A 66 15.92 4.19 -9.88
N PHE A 67 14.84 4.33 -9.12
CA PHE A 67 14.55 5.50 -8.31
C PHE A 67 14.80 5.18 -6.85
N GLN A 68 15.69 5.93 -6.21
CA GLN A 68 15.84 5.86 -4.76
C GLN A 68 14.96 6.93 -4.12
N ILE A 69 13.98 6.48 -3.35
CA ILE A 69 13.00 7.32 -2.68
C ILE A 69 13.36 7.40 -1.20
N GLN A 70 13.37 8.62 -0.65
CA GLN A 70 13.57 8.87 0.77
C GLN A 70 12.36 9.56 1.36
N ILE A 71 11.94 9.07 2.54
CA ILE A 71 10.87 9.68 3.32
C ILE A 71 11.43 10.02 4.69
N SER A 72 11.25 11.28 5.09
CA SER A 72 11.57 11.79 6.41
C SER A 72 10.31 12.25 7.13
N ARG A 73 10.40 12.40 8.44
CA ARG A 73 9.26 12.69 9.31
C ARG A 73 9.59 13.78 10.33
N PHE A 74 8.65 14.71 10.54
CA PHE A 74 8.78 15.93 11.36
C PHE A 74 9.80 16.96 10.82
N LYS A 75 10.96 16.50 10.38
CA LYS A 75 12.03 17.31 9.79
C LYS A 75 12.79 16.52 8.74
N THR A 76 13.34 17.21 7.75
CA THR A 76 14.08 16.61 6.62
C THR A 76 15.32 15.81 7.05
N SER A 77 15.88 16.07 8.23
CA SER A 77 17.02 15.34 8.78
C SER A 77 16.67 13.98 9.40
N ASN A 78 15.38 13.70 9.64
CA ASN A 78 14.94 12.46 10.27
C ASN A 78 14.35 11.49 9.22
N VAL A 79 15.24 10.80 8.49
CA VAL A 79 14.86 9.83 7.45
C VAL A 79 14.38 8.53 8.10
N ILE A 80 13.15 8.13 7.79
CA ILE A 80 12.50 6.92 8.34
C ILE A 80 12.37 5.78 7.32
N TRP A 81 12.52 6.09 6.02
CA TRP A 81 12.38 5.11 4.95
C TRP A 81 13.31 5.44 3.78
N VAL A 82 13.91 4.39 3.21
CA VAL A 82 14.69 4.46 1.98
C VAL A 82 14.38 3.21 1.15
N GLU A 83 13.95 3.40 -0.09
CA GLU A 83 13.60 2.30 -0.97
C GLU A 83 14.04 2.56 -2.41
N ASN A 84 14.40 1.49 -3.12
CA ASN A 84 14.72 1.54 -4.54
C ASN A 84 13.55 0.95 -5.34
N TYR A 85 13.01 1.72 -6.27
CA TYR A 85 11.94 1.33 -7.18
C TYR A 85 12.47 1.29 -8.62
N SER A 86 12.41 0.12 -9.25
CA SER A 86 12.92 -0.07 -10.61
C SER A 86 11.77 -0.17 -11.61
N THR A 87 11.84 0.61 -12.70
CA THR A 87 10.84 0.56 -13.77
C THR A 87 11.44 0.98 -15.10
N THR A 88 10.80 0.58 -16.20
CA THR A 88 11.06 1.16 -17.52
C THR A 88 10.36 2.52 -17.62
N VAL A 89 11.09 3.54 -18.06
CA VAL A 89 10.63 4.92 -18.17
C VAL A 89 10.60 5.34 -19.63
N LYS A 90 9.46 5.89 -20.05
CA LYS A 90 9.30 6.54 -21.36
C LYS A 90 9.33 8.06 -21.20
N ARG A 91 9.67 8.78 -22.27
CA ARG A 91 9.66 10.25 -22.28
C ARG A 91 8.29 10.79 -21.85
N ASN A 92 8.29 11.74 -20.91
CA ASN A 92 7.09 12.40 -20.37
C ASN A 92 6.04 11.44 -19.77
N GLN A 93 6.42 10.21 -19.44
CA GLN A 93 5.55 9.31 -18.71
C GLN A 93 5.46 9.75 -17.25
N VAL A 94 4.24 9.91 -16.74
CA VAL A 94 3.99 10.09 -15.32
C VAL A 94 4.09 8.72 -14.64
N LEU A 95 5.00 8.62 -13.68
CA LEU A 95 5.18 7.45 -12.86
C LEU A 95 4.40 7.61 -11.55
N HIS A 96 3.94 6.48 -11.01
CA HIS A 96 3.14 6.42 -9.80
C HIS A 96 3.76 5.45 -8.81
N TRP A 97 3.77 5.83 -7.54
CA TRP A 97 4.18 4.96 -6.44
C TRP A 97 3.43 5.33 -5.18
N SER A 98 3.23 4.36 -4.29
CA SER A 98 2.52 4.55 -3.04
C SER A 98 3.28 3.95 -1.87
N TRP A 99 3.21 4.63 -0.73
CA TRP A 99 3.80 4.19 0.53
C TRP A 99 2.75 4.17 1.62
N GLU A 100 2.59 3.03 2.29
CA GLU A 100 1.73 2.90 3.47
C GLU A 100 2.52 3.29 4.73
N SER A 101 2.00 4.24 5.49
CA SER A 101 2.63 4.70 6.72
C SER A 101 2.21 3.84 7.91
N LYS A 102 3.19 3.41 8.71
CA LYS A 102 2.91 2.77 10.00
C LYS A 102 2.27 3.74 11.00
N LEU A 103 2.73 4.99 11.03
CA LEU A 103 2.16 6.05 11.85
C LEU A 103 1.05 6.76 11.05
N PRO A 104 -0.12 7.05 11.64
CA PRO A 104 -1.12 7.85 10.95
C PRO A 104 -0.54 9.17 10.38
N LEU A 105 -0.83 9.46 9.12
CA LEU A 105 -0.26 10.57 8.36
C LEU A 105 -0.65 11.93 8.95
N GLU A 106 -1.76 12.00 9.69
CA GLU A 106 -2.21 13.20 10.40
C GLU A 106 -1.36 13.55 11.63
N CYS A 107 -0.51 12.62 12.09
CA CYS A 107 0.30 12.84 13.29
C CYS A 107 1.69 13.40 13.00
N ALA A 108 2.10 13.50 11.74
CA ALA A 108 3.39 14.09 11.41
C ALA A 108 3.42 14.59 9.97
N ALA A 109 4.09 15.72 9.74
CA ALA A 109 4.53 16.12 8.42
C ALA A 109 5.55 15.11 7.89
N HIS A 110 5.39 14.70 6.63
CA HIS A 110 6.32 13.83 5.93
C HIS A 110 6.99 14.62 4.81
N PHE A 111 8.30 14.47 4.65
CA PHE A 111 9.02 15.09 3.53
C PHE A 111 9.61 14.01 2.64
N ILE A 112 9.42 14.17 1.34
CA ILE A 112 9.78 13.19 0.33
C ILE A 112 10.80 13.82 -0.61
N ARG A 113 11.83 13.07 -0.95
CA ARG A 113 12.71 13.38 -2.08
C ARG A 113 13.12 12.11 -2.79
N MET A 114 13.62 12.25 -4.00
CA MET A 114 14.08 11.11 -4.77
C MET A 114 15.25 11.48 -5.68
N ARG A 115 16.00 10.47 -6.09
CA ARG A 115 17.02 10.55 -7.13
C ARG A 115 16.92 9.32 -8.01
N SER A 116 17.49 9.40 -9.20
CA SER A 116 17.42 8.31 -10.18
C SER A 116 18.81 7.84 -10.59
N MET A 117 18.86 6.65 -11.14
CA MET A 117 20.02 6.05 -11.79
C MET A 117 19.53 5.24 -12.98
N VAL A 118 20.30 5.27 -14.07
CA VAL A 118 20.01 4.42 -15.22
C VAL A 118 20.60 3.03 -14.98
N ASP A 119 19.78 2.01 -15.15
CA ASP A 119 20.14 0.60 -15.00
C ASP A 119 19.67 -0.18 -16.23
N ASP A 120 20.26 0.19 -17.38
CA ASP A 120 19.92 -0.39 -18.67
C ASP A 120 21.13 -1.08 -19.28
N ALA A 121 20.99 -2.36 -19.62
CA ALA A 121 22.07 -3.16 -20.20
C ALA A 121 22.63 -2.59 -21.51
N ARG A 122 21.89 -1.72 -22.20
CA ARG A 122 22.35 -1.00 -23.40
C ARG A 122 23.39 0.08 -23.08
N ILE A 123 23.51 0.50 -21.81
CA ILE A 123 24.44 1.52 -21.36
C ILE A 123 25.59 0.83 -20.60
N PRO A 124 26.79 0.75 -21.18
CA PRO A 124 27.87 -0.09 -20.69
C PRO A 124 28.58 0.42 -19.42
N LYS A 125 28.23 1.61 -18.92
CA LYS A 125 28.78 2.17 -17.68
C LYS A 125 27.71 2.12 -16.58
N PRO A 126 28.05 1.75 -15.33
CA PRO A 126 27.13 1.85 -14.22
C PRO A 126 26.60 3.29 -14.15
N GLY A 127 25.27 3.43 -14.11
CA GLY A 127 24.65 4.75 -14.04
C GLY A 127 25.14 5.49 -12.80
N PHE A 128 25.50 6.76 -12.95
CA PHE A 128 25.71 7.62 -11.80
C PHE A 128 24.34 8.00 -11.23
N TRP A 129 24.26 8.07 -9.91
CA TRP A 129 23.10 8.66 -9.25
C TRP A 129 22.97 10.12 -9.65
N SER A 130 21.75 10.53 -10.01
CA SER A 130 21.41 11.94 -10.16
C SER A 130 21.55 12.67 -8.83
N ASN A 131 21.53 14.00 -8.90
CA ASN A 131 21.27 14.81 -7.72
C ASN A 131 19.90 14.44 -7.11
N TRP A 132 19.75 14.70 -5.83
CA TRP A 132 18.46 14.63 -5.16
C TRP A 132 17.53 15.70 -5.68
N SER A 133 16.25 15.36 -5.85
CA SER A 133 15.18 16.35 -5.95
C SER A 133 15.13 17.20 -4.68
N SER A 134 14.46 18.36 -4.79
CA SER A 134 14.02 19.11 -3.61
C SER A 134 13.13 18.24 -2.73
N TRP A 135 13.08 18.60 -1.44
CA TRP A 135 12.13 18.00 -0.51
C TRP A 135 10.75 18.57 -0.77
N GLU A 136 9.77 17.69 -0.95
CA GLU A 136 8.36 18.05 -1.02
C GLU A 136 7.67 17.65 0.28
N GLU A 137 6.89 18.56 0.85
CA GLU A 137 6.18 18.37 2.11
C GLU A 137 4.77 17.80 1.85
N ALA A 138 4.44 16.75 2.61
CA ALA A 138 3.12 16.18 2.71
C ALA A 138 2.68 16.24 4.17
N ASP A 139 1.92 17.28 4.52
CA ASP A 139 1.41 17.50 5.86
C ASP A 139 -0.12 17.50 5.90
N ALA A 140 -0.68 16.46 6.50
CA ALA A 140 -2.12 16.37 6.74
C ALA A 140 -2.58 17.18 7.95
N GLN A 141 -1.66 17.68 8.80
CA GLN A 141 -2.02 18.49 9.96
C GLN A 141 -2.64 19.84 9.57
N ASN A 142 -2.26 20.38 8.42
CA ASN A 142 -2.84 21.60 7.86
C ASN A 142 -4.35 21.49 7.57
N LEU A 143 -4.89 20.28 7.49
CA LEU A 143 -6.32 20.03 7.29
C LEU A 143 -7.08 19.84 8.61
N LEU A 144 -6.39 19.84 9.75
CA LEU A 144 -7.01 19.62 11.05
C LEU A 144 -7.67 20.91 11.55
N GLY A 145 -8.85 20.74 12.18
CA GLY A 145 -9.61 21.84 12.77
C GLY A 145 -8.91 22.51 13.97
N HIS A 146 -9.66 23.26 14.76
CA HIS A 146 -9.11 24.01 15.90
C HIS A 146 -9.17 23.27 17.24
N ASP A 147 -9.55 21.98 17.25
CA ASP A 147 -9.63 21.21 18.49
C ASP A 147 -8.26 21.12 19.18
N PRO A 148 -8.24 21.13 20.52
CA PRO A 148 -6.99 21.13 21.28
C PRO A 148 -6.28 19.77 21.31
N LEU A 149 -7.02 18.67 21.07
CA LEU A 149 -6.50 17.30 21.13
C LEU A 149 -7.16 16.43 20.06
N PHE A 150 -6.34 15.87 19.17
CA PHE A 150 -6.79 14.92 18.16
C PHE A 150 -6.21 13.53 18.42
N VAL A 151 -6.96 12.49 18.08
CA VAL A 151 -6.51 11.10 18.12
C VAL A 151 -6.75 10.45 16.74
N PHE A 152 -5.76 9.70 16.26
CA PHE A 152 -5.74 9.08 14.94
C PHE A 152 -5.24 7.64 15.02
N PRO A 153 -5.62 6.76 14.07
CA PRO A 153 -6.48 7.02 12.91
C PRO A 153 -7.97 6.92 13.25
N LYS A 154 -8.83 7.72 12.60
CA LYS A 154 -10.28 7.68 12.82
C LYS A 154 -10.91 6.47 12.14
N ASP A 155 -11.72 5.73 12.90
CA ASP A 155 -12.55 4.62 12.41
C ASP A 155 -11.78 3.57 11.60
N LYS A 156 -10.51 3.31 11.94
CA LYS A 156 -9.69 2.34 11.21
C LYS A 156 -10.25 0.94 11.39
N LEU A 157 -10.32 0.21 10.27
CA LEU A 157 -10.72 -1.20 10.23
C LEU A 157 -9.47 -2.06 10.10
N VAL A 158 -9.32 -3.04 10.99
CA VAL A 158 -8.24 -4.03 10.96
C VAL A 158 -8.78 -5.42 11.27
N GLU A 159 -7.99 -6.43 10.93
CA GLU A 159 -8.29 -7.81 11.30
C GLU A 159 -7.81 -8.10 12.73
N GLU A 160 -8.53 -8.95 13.44
CA GLU A 160 -8.13 -9.50 14.73
C GLU A 160 -6.73 -10.10 14.64
N GLY A 161 -5.89 -9.73 15.61
CA GLY A 161 -4.48 -10.10 15.70
C GLY A 161 -3.51 -9.19 14.95
N SER A 162 -4.00 -8.15 14.27
CA SER A 162 -3.13 -7.14 13.65
C SER A 162 -2.42 -6.26 14.69
N ASN A 163 -1.30 -5.64 14.29
CA ASN A 163 -0.69 -4.54 15.05
C ASN A 163 -1.18 -3.19 14.51
N VAL A 164 -1.47 -2.26 15.40
CA VAL A 164 -2.01 -0.94 15.07
C VAL A 164 -1.23 0.13 15.81
N THR A 165 -0.79 1.16 15.09
CA THR A 165 -0.26 2.38 15.71
C THR A 165 -1.36 3.42 15.78
N ILE A 166 -1.54 3.98 16.97
CA ILE A 166 -2.43 5.11 17.25
C ILE A 166 -1.55 6.27 17.68
N CYS A 167 -1.99 7.50 17.46
CA CYS A 167 -1.28 8.68 17.95
C CYS A 167 -2.27 9.75 18.35
N TYR A 168 -1.81 10.65 19.22
CA TYR A 168 -2.48 11.91 19.43
C TYR A 168 -1.62 13.08 18.97
N VAL A 169 -2.29 14.16 18.58
CA VAL A 169 -1.70 15.48 18.34
C VAL A 169 -2.33 16.45 19.32
N SER A 170 -1.51 17.00 20.23
CA SER A 170 -1.90 17.98 21.23
C SER A 170 -1.43 19.36 20.82
N ARG A 171 -2.36 20.33 20.84
CA ARG A 171 -2.03 21.76 20.76
C ARG A 171 -1.92 22.40 22.14
N ILE A 172 -2.11 21.62 23.20
CA ILE A 172 -1.94 22.04 24.58
C ILE A 172 -0.49 21.77 24.98
N HIS A 173 0.18 22.79 25.51
CA HIS A 173 1.57 22.71 26.01
C HIS A 173 1.67 22.07 27.41
N GLN A 174 0.85 21.05 27.70
CA GLN A 174 0.78 20.43 29.03
C GLN A 174 1.02 18.92 28.90
N ASP A 175 1.95 18.41 29.72
CA ASP A 175 2.46 17.03 29.64
C ASP A 175 1.58 15.99 30.37
N ASN A 176 0.34 16.33 30.73
CA ASN A 176 -0.56 15.50 31.52
C ASN A 176 -1.68 14.86 30.67
N ILE A 177 -1.31 14.30 29.51
CA ILE A 177 -2.25 13.57 28.65
C ILE A 177 -2.12 12.07 28.92
N SER A 178 -3.22 11.47 29.37
CA SER A 178 -3.33 10.04 29.59
C SER A 178 -4.28 9.42 28.57
N CYS A 179 -3.88 8.31 27.95
CA CYS A 179 -4.66 7.59 26.96
C CYS A 179 -5.14 6.23 27.48
N TYR A 180 -6.30 5.81 26.99
CA TYR A 180 -7.01 4.62 27.47
C TYR A 180 -7.58 3.83 26.29
N LEU A 181 -7.43 2.51 26.34
CA LEU A 181 -8.06 1.52 25.47
C LEU A 181 -9.08 0.74 26.32
N GLU A 182 -10.37 0.85 26.00
CA GLU A 182 -11.42 0.20 26.80
C GLU A 182 -11.38 0.54 28.30
N GLY A 183 -10.95 1.76 28.63
CA GLY A 183 -10.80 2.23 30.01
C GLY A 183 -9.52 1.77 30.71
N VAL A 184 -8.69 0.94 30.06
CA VAL A 184 -7.36 0.57 30.56
C VAL A 184 -6.33 1.56 30.04
N GLN A 185 -5.53 2.14 30.93
CA GLN A 185 -4.49 3.10 30.54
C GLN A 185 -3.45 2.43 29.64
N ILE A 186 -3.10 3.10 28.54
CA ILE A 186 -2.06 2.69 27.60
C ILE A 186 -0.90 3.68 27.64
N TYR A 187 0.31 3.18 27.43
CA TYR A 187 1.54 3.96 27.43
C TYR A 187 2.14 3.98 26.03
N GLY A 188 2.66 5.14 25.64
CA GLY A 188 3.18 5.40 24.31
C GLY A 188 4.54 6.09 24.37
N GLU A 189 5.09 6.33 23.20
CA GLU A 189 6.34 7.06 22.99
C GLU A 189 6.03 8.47 22.51
N GLN A 190 6.70 9.47 23.08
CA GLN A 190 6.63 10.84 22.58
C GLN A 190 7.52 10.96 21.33
N LEU A 191 6.90 11.26 20.19
CA LEU A 191 7.59 11.38 18.90
C LEU A 191 8.03 12.82 18.59
N ASP A 192 7.26 13.80 19.07
CA ASP A 192 7.55 15.23 18.99
C ASP A 192 6.89 15.97 20.17
N ARG A 193 7.16 17.26 20.34
CA ARG A 193 6.61 18.08 21.44
C ARG A 193 5.09 17.98 21.56
N SER A 194 4.38 17.91 20.43
CA SER A 194 2.92 17.85 20.36
C SER A 194 2.38 16.44 20.06
N VAL A 195 3.23 15.44 19.84
CA VAL A 195 2.80 14.16 19.27
C VAL A 195 3.34 12.98 20.06
N SER A 196 2.44 12.09 20.45
CA SER A 196 2.78 10.78 21.03
C SER A 196 2.10 9.66 20.27
N ALA A 197 2.75 8.50 20.20
CA ALA A 197 2.27 7.32 19.50
C ALA A 197 2.23 6.09 20.41
N PHE A 198 1.30 5.18 20.12
CA PHE A 198 0.98 3.99 20.90
C PHE A 198 0.94 2.81 19.95
N GLU A 199 1.79 1.81 20.18
CA GLU A 199 1.78 0.57 19.42
C GLU A 199 0.91 -0.46 20.14
N LEU A 200 -0.26 -0.75 19.56
CA LEU A 200 -1.13 -1.83 20.02
C LEU A 200 -0.80 -3.11 19.25
N LYS A 201 -0.41 -4.16 19.97
CA LYS A 201 -0.04 -5.45 19.37
C LYS A 201 -1.18 -6.45 19.51
N ASN A 202 -1.37 -7.29 18.49
CA ASN A 202 -2.32 -8.39 18.51
C ASN A 202 -3.72 -7.96 18.97
N VAL A 203 -4.31 -6.96 18.30
CA VAL A 203 -5.59 -6.38 18.74
C VAL A 203 -6.72 -7.40 18.66
N SER A 204 -7.49 -7.52 19.73
CA SER A 204 -8.59 -8.48 19.83
C SER A 204 -9.93 -7.90 19.37
N PHE A 205 -10.81 -8.75 18.83
CA PHE A 205 -12.20 -8.39 18.67
C PHE A 205 -12.87 -8.25 20.05
N VAL A 206 -13.45 -7.08 20.33
CA VAL A 206 -14.21 -6.83 21.57
C VAL A 206 -15.70 -6.86 21.29
N ARG A 207 -16.17 -6.05 20.32
CA ARG A 207 -17.60 -5.92 20.00
C ARG A 207 -17.82 -5.37 18.59
N LYS A 208 -19.00 -5.62 18.02
CA LYS A 208 -19.40 -5.15 16.68
C LYS A 208 -19.40 -3.62 16.52
N LYS A 209 -19.60 -2.86 17.62
CA LYS A 209 -19.56 -1.39 17.63
C LYS A 209 -18.15 -0.80 17.61
N GLY A 210 -17.11 -1.64 17.66
CA GLY A 210 -15.71 -1.22 17.73
C GLY A 210 -15.23 -0.95 19.16
N THR A 211 -13.91 -0.80 19.27
CA THR A 211 -13.13 -0.63 20.50
C THR A 211 -12.80 0.85 20.67
N ASN A 212 -13.11 1.41 21.83
CA ASN A 212 -12.93 2.83 22.11
C ASN A 212 -11.50 3.10 22.57
N VAL A 213 -10.87 4.08 21.93
CA VAL A 213 -9.59 4.64 22.34
C VAL A 213 -9.76 6.11 22.55
N PHE A 214 -9.37 6.61 23.72
CA PHE A 214 -9.44 8.04 24.00
C PHE A 214 -8.24 8.51 24.80
N CYS A 215 -7.89 9.76 24.60
CA CYS A 215 -6.88 10.48 25.35
C CYS A 215 -7.55 11.67 26.01
N LYS A 216 -7.19 11.94 27.26
CA LYS A 216 -7.71 13.08 28.01
C LYS A 216 -6.58 13.82 28.70
N VAL A 217 -6.77 15.12 28.84
CA VAL A 217 -5.96 15.94 29.73
C VAL A 217 -6.43 15.68 31.15
N ASP A 218 -5.54 15.27 32.04
CA ASP A 218 -5.89 14.85 33.41
C ASP A 218 -6.56 15.98 34.22
N GLN A 219 -6.23 17.23 33.89
CA GLN A 219 -6.84 18.43 34.47
C GLN A 219 -7.40 19.30 33.34
N GLY A 220 -8.73 19.33 33.17
CA GLY A 220 -9.36 20.23 32.19
C GLY A 220 -10.46 19.61 31.32
N GLY A 221 -10.70 18.30 31.42
CA GLY A 221 -11.85 17.64 30.76
C GLY A 221 -11.79 17.57 29.24
N VAL A 222 -10.73 18.09 28.61
CA VAL A 222 -10.48 17.96 27.17
C VAL A 222 -10.22 16.49 26.85
N LEU A 223 -10.97 15.97 25.88
CA LEU A 223 -10.93 14.57 25.47
C LEU A 223 -10.96 14.48 23.95
N GLY A 224 -10.03 13.69 23.40
CA GLY A 224 -10.03 13.27 22.00
C GLY A 224 -10.14 11.76 21.95
N GLY A 225 -10.82 11.21 20.95
CA GLY A 225 -10.97 9.76 20.85
C GLY A 225 -11.35 9.28 19.46
N ILE A 226 -11.19 7.97 19.28
CA ILE A 226 -11.52 7.23 18.07
C ILE A 226 -12.20 5.92 18.42
N VAL A 227 -12.82 5.32 17.41
CA VAL A 227 -13.24 3.92 17.45
C VAL A 227 -12.31 3.11 16.55
N LEU A 228 -11.70 2.07 17.09
CA LEU A 228 -10.96 1.07 16.32
C LEU A 228 -11.89 -0.10 16.01
N PHE A 229 -12.12 -0.37 14.73
CA PHE A 229 -12.92 -1.51 14.29
C PHE A 229 -12.02 -2.72 14.06
N VAL A 230 -12.16 -3.73 14.91
CA VAL A 230 -11.45 -5.01 14.76
C VAL A 230 -12.43 -6.04 14.23
N SER A 231 -12.18 -6.59 13.05
CA SER A 231 -12.96 -7.67 12.44
C SER A 231 -12.44 -9.02 12.88
N LYS A 232 -13.34 -9.99 13.11
CA LYS A 232 -12.92 -11.41 13.16
C LYS A 232 -12.23 -11.81 11.87
N VAL A 233 -11.29 -12.75 11.97
CA VAL A 233 -10.58 -13.32 10.83
C VAL A 233 -11.59 -14.04 9.94
N LEU A 234 -11.54 -13.78 8.63
CA LEU A 234 -12.35 -14.55 7.67
C LEU A 234 -11.73 -15.94 7.50
N GLU A 235 -12.39 -16.94 8.08
CA GLU A 235 -12.03 -18.34 7.92
C GLU A 235 -12.39 -18.83 6.51
N GLU A 236 -11.67 -19.85 6.05
CA GLU A 236 -12.07 -20.60 4.86
C GLU A 236 -13.37 -21.36 5.18
N PRO A 237 -14.39 -21.32 4.30
CA PRO A 237 -15.63 -22.06 4.52
C PRO A 237 -15.35 -23.55 4.69
N LYS A 238 -15.87 -24.15 5.75
CA LYS A 238 -15.69 -25.57 6.06
C LYS A 238 -16.91 -26.38 5.61
N ASP A 239 -16.72 -27.69 5.48
CA ASP A 239 -17.80 -28.63 5.15
C ASP A 239 -18.61 -28.25 3.91
N PHE A 240 -17.93 -27.66 2.91
CA PHE A 240 -18.57 -27.25 1.66
C PHE A 240 -19.00 -28.48 0.87
N SER A 241 -20.30 -28.60 0.64
CA SER A 241 -20.90 -29.71 -0.09
C SER A 241 -22.09 -29.22 -0.91
N CYS A 242 -22.47 -29.99 -1.93
CA CYS A 242 -23.69 -29.76 -2.70
C CYS A 242 -24.47 -31.07 -2.80
N GLU A 243 -25.80 -30.96 -2.77
CA GLU A 243 -26.71 -32.08 -2.94
C GLU A 243 -27.88 -31.69 -3.84
N THR A 244 -28.61 -32.68 -4.35
CA THR A 244 -29.83 -32.46 -5.12
C THR A 244 -30.82 -33.59 -4.89
N GLN A 245 -32.10 -33.23 -4.82
CA GLN A 245 -33.19 -34.19 -4.68
C GLN A 245 -33.96 -34.39 -6.00
N ASP A 246 -33.90 -33.41 -6.90
CA ASP A 246 -34.75 -33.34 -8.10
C ASP A 246 -33.94 -33.32 -9.41
N LEU A 247 -32.60 -33.33 -9.34
CA LEU A 247 -31.66 -33.19 -10.46
C LEU A 247 -31.82 -31.88 -11.26
N LYS A 248 -32.58 -30.91 -10.73
CA LYS A 248 -32.84 -29.60 -11.36
C LYS A 248 -32.25 -28.46 -10.56
N THR A 249 -32.27 -28.58 -9.23
CA THR A 249 -31.70 -27.61 -8.31
C THR A 249 -30.66 -28.31 -7.45
N LEU A 250 -29.44 -27.78 -7.43
CA LEU A 250 -28.44 -28.14 -6.44
C LEU A 250 -28.55 -27.18 -5.27
N THR A 251 -28.53 -27.71 -4.06
CA THR A 251 -28.40 -26.95 -2.82
C THR A 251 -27.01 -27.19 -2.29
N CYS A 252 -26.20 -26.12 -2.29
CA CYS A 252 -24.86 -26.15 -1.73
C CYS A 252 -24.88 -25.55 -0.34
N THR A 253 -24.21 -26.19 0.61
CA THR A 253 -24.15 -25.80 2.03
C THR A 253 -22.70 -25.76 2.49
N TRP A 254 -22.43 -24.96 3.53
CA TRP A 254 -21.11 -24.83 4.14
C TRP A 254 -21.23 -24.28 5.57
N ASP A 255 -20.22 -24.48 6.40
CA ASP A 255 -20.04 -23.76 7.65
C ASP A 255 -19.39 -22.39 7.38
N PRO A 256 -20.10 -21.27 7.63
CA PRO A 256 -19.56 -19.92 7.44
C PRO A 256 -18.55 -19.48 8.49
N GLY A 257 -18.40 -20.24 9.59
CA GLY A 257 -17.60 -19.84 10.74
C GLY A 257 -18.08 -18.54 11.39
N SER A 258 -17.14 -17.79 11.95
CA SER A 258 -17.43 -16.53 12.64
C SER A 258 -17.98 -15.44 11.71
N ASP A 259 -18.99 -14.72 12.16
CA ASP A 259 -19.49 -13.52 11.48
C ASP A 259 -18.48 -12.37 11.58
N THR A 260 -18.02 -11.87 10.44
CA THR A 260 -17.07 -10.75 10.36
C THR A 260 -17.76 -9.39 10.32
N GLY A 261 -19.10 -9.34 10.35
CA GLY A 261 -19.86 -8.09 10.29
C GLY A 261 -19.66 -7.18 11.50
N LEU A 262 -19.50 -5.88 11.24
CA LEU A 262 -19.38 -4.81 12.26
C LEU A 262 -20.39 -3.69 11.97
N THR A 263 -20.49 -2.68 12.83
CA THR A 263 -21.33 -1.50 12.52
C THR A 263 -20.85 -0.75 11.28
N LYS A 264 -19.55 -0.79 10.97
CA LYS A 264 -18.93 -0.09 9.82
C LYS A 264 -18.81 -0.97 8.56
N GLN A 265 -18.99 -2.28 8.66
CA GLN A 265 -18.89 -3.19 7.51
C GLN A 265 -19.98 -4.28 7.54
N PRO A 266 -20.55 -4.65 6.39
CA PRO A 266 -21.48 -5.77 6.32
C PRO A 266 -20.78 -7.09 6.69
N SER A 267 -21.57 -8.12 6.99
CA SER A 267 -21.09 -9.50 7.09
C SER A 267 -20.44 -9.95 5.77
N GLN A 268 -19.58 -10.96 5.86
CA GLN A 268 -18.93 -11.55 4.69
C GLN A 268 -19.97 -12.03 3.65
N SER A 269 -19.65 -11.84 2.38
CA SER A 269 -20.47 -12.29 1.25
C SER A 269 -19.94 -13.61 0.69
N TYR A 270 -20.84 -14.38 0.07
CA TYR A 270 -20.52 -15.67 -0.52
C TYR A 270 -20.95 -15.69 -1.98
N THR A 271 -20.04 -16.08 -2.87
CA THR A 271 -20.31 -16.24 -4.30
C THR A 271 -19.97 -17.65 -4.73
N LEU A 272 -20.94 -18.34 -5.30
CA LEU A 272 -20.75 -19.66 -5.89
C LEU A 272 -20.36 -19.49 -7.37
N PHE A 273 -19.22 -20.05 -7.75
CA PHE A 273 -18.69 -20.07 -9.10
C PHE A 273 -18.61 -21.50 -9.61
N GLU A 274 -18.99 -21.72 -10.86
CA GLU A 274 -18.87 -23.00 -11.53
C GLU A 274 -17.88 -22.87 -12.69
N SER A 275 -16.84 -23.69 -12.65
CA SER A 275 -15.63 -23.46 -13.44
C SER A 275 -15.78 -23.82 -14.92
N PHE A 276 -16.59 -24.83 -15.26
CA PHE A 276 -16.74 -25.29 -16.64
C PHE A 276 -17.63 -24.33 -17.46
N SER A 277 -18.71 -23.87 -16.88
CA SER A 277 -19.65 -22.90 -17.47
C SER A 277 -19.19 -21.46 -17.31
N GLY A 278 -18.28 -21.18 -16.36
CA GLY A 278 -17.86 -19.82 -16.00
C GLY A 278 -18.95 -18.98 -15.33
N LYS A 279 -20.09 -19.59 -14.96
CA LYS A 279 -21.21 -18.89 -14.34
C LYS A 279 -20.91 -18.63 -12.85
N LYS A 280 -21.41 -17.51 -12.34
CA LYS A 280 -21.34 -17.15 -10.92
C LYS A 280 -22.68 -16.71 -10.38
N THR A 281 -22.94 -16.99 -9.12
CA THR A 281 -24.16 -16.59 -8.40
C THR A 281 -23.80 -16.07 -7.02
N LEU A 282 -24.26 -14.87 -6.70
CA LEU A 282 -24.15 -14.31 -5.35
C LEU A 282 -25.18 -14.98 -4.43
N CYS A 283 -24.71 -15.55 -3.34
CA CYS A 283 -25.55 -16.28 -2.40
C CYS A 283 -26.22 -15.31 -1.41
N LYS A 284 -27.54 -15.43 -1.28
CA LYS A 284 -28.35 -14.57 -0.39
C LYS A 284 -28.23 -14.98 1.08
N HIS A 285 -27.96 -16.26 1.33
CA HIS A 285 -27.85 -16.83 2.67
C HIS A 285 -26.38 -17.05 3.04
N ARG A 286 -26.09 -17.08 4.34
CA ARG A 286 -24.72 -17.15 4.85
C ARG A 286 -24.12 -18.56 4.79
N ASN A 287 -24.94 -19.59 4.77
CA ASN A 287 -24.52 -20.99 4.91
C ASN A 287 -25.07 -21.91 3.81
N TRP A 288 -25.83 -21.36 2.85
CA TRP A 288 -26.31 -22.14 1.71
C TRP A 288 -26.61 -21.30 0.47
N CYS A 289 -26.64 -21.96 -0.67
CA CYS A 289 -26.90 -21.35 -1.97
C CYS A 289 -27.57 -22.36 -2.89
N ASN A 290 -28.58 -21.92 -3.66
CA ASN A 290 -29.15 -22.74 -4.70
C ASN A 290 -28.51 -22.45 -6.05
N TRP A 291 -28.27 -23.51 -6.80
CA TRP A 291 -27.78 -23.47 -8.16
C TRP A 291 -28.75 -24.18 -9.10
N GLN A 292 -29.11 -23.50 -10.20
CA GLN A 292 -29.99 -24.06 -11.22
C GLN A 292 -29.18 -24.85 -12.25
N VAL A 293 -29.47 -26.13 -12.39
CA VAL A 293 -28.87 -27.04 -13.37
C VAL A 293 -29.25 -26.57 -14.78
N ALA A 294 -28.27 -26.48 -15.67
CA ALA A 294 -28.51 -26.12 -17.06
C ALA A 294 -29.22 -27.27 -17.81
N GLN A 295 -30.09 -26.94 -18.78
CA GLN A 295 -30.81 -27.94 -19.58
C GLN A 295 -29.89 -28.86 -20.38
N ASP A 296 -28.69 -28.39 -20.73
CA ASP A 296 -27.67 -29.11 -21.48
C ASP A 296 -26.71 -29.82 -20.51
N SER A 297 -27.28 -30.62 -19.59
CA SER A 297 -26.66 -31.04 -18.32
C SER A 297 -25.21 -31.52 -18.44
N GLN A 298 -24.32 -30.91 -17.64
CA GLN A 298 -23.00 -31.48 -17.34
C GLN A 298 -23.18 -32.50 -16.21
N GLU A 299 -22.73 -33.75 -16.40
CA GLU A 299 -22.79 -34.79 -15.35
C GLU A 299 -21.98 -34.40 -14.10
N THR A 300 -20.93 -33.60 -14.31
CA THR A 300 -19.99 -33.17 -13.28
C THR A 300 -19.84 -31.66 -13.26
N TYR A 301 -19.88 -31.09 -12.06
CA TYR A 301 -19.69 -29.67 -11.77
C TYR A 301 -18.41 -29.45 -10.98
N ASN A 302 -17.71 -28.35 -11.27
CA ASN A 302 -16.57 -27.92 -10.48
C ASN A 302 -16.91 -26.59 -9.81
N PHE A 303 -17.44 -26.70 -8.59
CA PHE A 303 -17.86 -25.56 -7.80
C PHE A 303 -16.72 -24.99 -6.99
N THR A 304 -16.62 -23.67 -6.98
CA THR A 304 -15.78 -22.91 -6.06
C THR A 304 -16.68 -21.93 -5.30
N LEU A 305 -16.69 -22.05 -3.98
CA LEU A 305 -17.33 -21.10 -3.09
C LEU A 305 -16.29 -20.05 -2.68
N LEU A 306 -16.51 -18.80 -3.08
CA LEU A 306 -15.71 -17.65 -2.69
C LEU A 306 -16.39 -16.93 -1.52
N ALA A 307 -15.71 -16.84 -0.39
CA ALA A 307 -16.07 -15.99 0.74
C ALA A 307 -15.20 -14.71 0.72
N GLU A 308 -15.83 -13.54 0.85
CA GLU A 308 -15.10 -12.26 0.89
C GLU A 308 -15.66 -11.28 1.92
N ASN A 309 -14.77 -10.49 2.50
CA ASN A 309 -15.10 -9.27 3.25
C ASN A 309 -14.16 -8.14 2.80
N TYR A 310 -14.16 -7.00 3.50
CA TYR A 310 -13.32 -5.86 3.13
C TYR A 310 -11.80 -6.09 3.33
N LEU A 311 -11.42 -7.13 4.07
CA LEU A 311 -10.03 -7.40 4.45
C LEU A 311 -9.42 -8.62 3.74
N ARG A 312 -10.22 -9.66 3.47
CA ARG A 312 -9.72 -10.93 2.92
C ARG A 312 -10.70 -11.59 1.95
N LYS A 313 -10.13 -12.50 1.16
CA LYS A 313 -10.82 -13.48 0.32
C LYS A 313 -10.35 -14.88 0.66
N ARG A 314 -11.28 -15.83 0.69
CA ARG A 314 -11.05 -17.26 0.91
C ARG A 314 -11.94 -18.06 -0.02
N SER A 315 -11.49 -19.23 -0.43
CA SER A 315 -12.25 -20.06 -1.34
C SER A 315 -12.01 -21.53 -1.08
N VAL A 316 -13.06 -22.32 -1.27
CA VAL A 316 -13.01 -23.78 -1.23
C VAL A 316 -13.67 -24.30 -2.49
N SER A 317 -13.16 -25.41 -3.03
CA SER A 317 -13.64 -26.00 -4.27
C SER A 317 -13.98 -27.46 -4.08
N ILE A 318 -15.01 -27.93 -4.77
CA ILE A 318 -15.41 -29.33 -4.83
C ILE A 318 -15.75 -29.72 -6.27
N LEU A 319 -15.50 -30.99 -6.57
CA LEU A 319 -16.04 -31.64 -7.75
C LEU A 319 -17.31 -32.39 -7.34
N PHE A 320 -18.43 -32.09 -7.98
CA PHE A 320 -19.73 -32.70 -7.67
C PHE A 320 -20.27 -33.42 -8.90
N ASN A 321 -20.65 -34.68 -8.75
CA ASN A 321 -21.29 -35.46 -9.82
C ASN A 321 -22.78 -35.63 -9.51
N LEU A 322 -23.65 -35.22 -10.44
CA LEU A 322 -25.11 -35.31 -10.32
C LEU A 322 -25.62 -36.75 -10.11
N THR A 323 -24.92 -37.73 -10.67
CA THR A 323 -25.36 -39.13 -10.74
C THR A 323 -24.84 -40.00 -9.61
N GLN A 324 -23.88 -39.52 -8.83
CA GLN A 324 -23.27 -40.28 -7.74
C GLN A 324 -24.12 -40.14 -6.47
N ARG A 325 -24.96 -41.15 -6.19
CA ARG A 325 -25.64 -41.26 -4.90
C ARG A 325 -24.60 -41.53 -3.82
N GLY A 326 -24.65 -40.79 -2.71
CA GLY A 326 -23.85 -41.09 -1.53
C GLY A 326 -24.08 -42.53 -1.08
N GLU A 327 -23.01 -43.32 -1.06
CA GLU A 327 -23.02 -44.64 -0.44
C GLU A 327 -23.28 -44.41 1.06
N THR A 328 -24.47 -44.81 1.50
CA THR A 328 -24.89 -44.78 2.91
C THR A 328 -24.18 -45.84 3.74
#